data_AF-A0A920MS62-F1
#
_entry.id   AF-A0A920MS62-F1
#
_cell.length_a   1.000
_cell.length_b   1.000
_cell.length_c   1.000
_cell.angle_alpha   90.00
_cell.angle_beta   90.00
_cell.angle_gamma   90.00
#
_symmetry.space_group_name_H-M   'P 1'
#
loop_
_entity.id
_entity.type
_entity.pdbx_description
1 polymer ?
#
loop_
_entity_poly.entity_id
_entity_poly.type
_entity_poly.pdbx_seq_one_letter_code
_entity_poly.pdbx_strand_id
1 'polypeptide(L)'
;MRLNGLIGIIILLGIAYALSNNRKAINTRTVIWGIGLQIFFALIILKIPFVKAQFSFIDELFKKLISFSDAGSNFLFQSFVPGVGYHEAMINFAFRALPVIIFFSSLIAVTYHFGIIQFIVKQVAQLMQKSMKTSGAETLSVSANIFVGKLKLPFLYVHL
;
A
#
# COMPACT_ATOMS: atom_id res chain seq x y z
N MET A 1 -13.26 13.89 16.93
CA MET A 1 -13.44 13.69 15.47
C MET A 1 -14.42 14.74 15.00
N ARG A 2 -14.05 15.55 14.00
CA ARG A 2 -14.97 16.56 13.45
C ARG A 2 -16.16 15.82 12.83
N LEU A 3 -17.38 16.27 13.10
CA LEU A 3 -18.64 15.69 12.60
C LEU A 3 -18.59 15.36 11.10
N ASN A 4 -17.86 16.19 10.35
CA ASN A 4 -17.57 16.06 8.92
C ASN A 4 -16.99 14.70 8.51
N GLY A 5 -16.14 14.08 9.34
CA GLY A 5 -15.54 12.77 9.02
C GLY A 5 -16.56 11.63 9.03
N LEU A 6 -17.51 11.67 9.98
CA LEU A 6 -18.59 10.68 10.06
C LEU A 6 -19.59 10.88 8.90
N ILE A 7 -19.92 12.14 8.60
CA ILE A 7 -20.78 12.51 7.48
C ILE A 7 -20.19 12.01 6.16
N GLY A 8 -18.87 12.18 5.96
CA GLY A 8 -18.18 11.68 4.76
C GLY A 8 -18.31 10.16 4.58
N ILE A 9 -18.15 9.38 5.65
CA ILE A 9 -18.32 7.91 5.60
C ILE A 9 -19.76 7.56 5.19
N ILE A 10 -20.76 8.21 5.80
CA ILE A 10 -22.17 7.96 5.50
C ILE A 10 -22.49 8.29 4.04
N ILE A 11 -22.00 9.42 3.53
CA ILE A 11 -22.21 9.83 2.13
C ILE A 11 -21.57 8.83 1.16
N LEU A 12 -20.33 8.40 1.42
CA LEU A 12 -19.64 7.43 0.56
C LEU A 12 -20.37 6.08 0.54
N LEU A 13 -20.85 5.61 1.68
CA LEU A 13 -21.67 4.39 1.76
C LEU A 13 -23.03 4.58 1.06
N GLY A 14 -23.63 5.76 1.17
CA GLY A 14 -24.87 6.12 0.48
C GLY A 14 -24.72 6.09 -1.04
N ILE A 15 -23.62 6.65 -1.57
CA ILE A 15 -23.28 6.60 -3.01
C ILE A 15 -23.05 5.16 -3.46
N ALA A 16 -22.26 4.38 -2.70
CA ALA A 16 -22.02 2.97 -3.00
C ALA A 16 -23.32 2.14 -3.01
N TYR A 17 -24.24 2.43 -2.08
CA TYR A 17 -25.56 1.81 -2.03
C TYR A 17 -26.45 2.24 -3.20
N ALA A 18 -26.44 3.52 -3.57
CA ALA A 18 -27.23 4.06 -4.67
C ALA A 18 -26.82 3.45 -6.03
N LEU A 19 -25.51 3.33 -6.26
CA LEU A 19 -24.90 2.74 -7.45
C LEU A 19 -24.86 1.20 -7.43
N SER A 20 -25.35 0.55 -6.38
CA SER A 20 -25.32 -0.91 -6.26
C SER A 20 -26.27 -1.57 -7.25
N ASN A 21 -25.74 -2.49 -8.06
CA ASN A 21 -26.49 -3.26 -9.05
C ASN A 21 -27.57 -4.16 -8.41
N ASN A 22 -27.31 -4.72 -7.22
CA ASN A 22 -28.28 -5.52 -6.48
C ASN A 22 -28.20 -5.23 -4.98
N ARG A 23 -29.04 -4.27 -4.53
CA ARG A 23 -29.10 -3.80 -3.14
C ARG A 23 -29.46 -4.90 -2.14
N LYS A 24 -30.18 -5.94 -2.57
CA LYS A 24 -30.60 -7.06 -1.71
C LYS A 24 -29.51 -8.12 -1.53
N ALA A 25 -28.55 -8.18 -2.44
CA ALA A 25 -27.43 -9.12 -2.38
C ALA A 25 -26.22 -8.56 -1.60
N ILE A 26 -26.33 -7.36 -1.01
CA ILE A 26 -25.24 -6.75 -0.24
C ILE A 26 -25.00 -7.58 1.02
N ASN A 27 -23.79 -8.14 1.12
CA ASN A 27 -23.36 -8.85 2.31
C ASN A 27 -22.98 -7.85 3.42
N THR A 28 -23.92 -7.56 4.31
CA THR A 28 -23.76 -6.61 5.42
C THR A 28 -22.59 -6.98 6.34
N ARG A 29 -22.29 -8.28 6.51
CA ARG A 29 -21.16 -8.75 7.31
C ARG A 29 -19.84 -8.25 6.75
N THR A 30 -19.63 -8.40 5.44
CA THR A 30 -18.40 -7.98 4.76
C THR A 30 -18.22 -6.47 4.84
N VAL A 31 -19.30 -5.71 4.66
CA VAL A 31 -19.27 -4.24 4.75
C VAL A 31 -18.93 -3.77 6.17
N ILE A 32 -19.59 -4.33 7.20
CA ILE A 32 -19.35 -3.99 8.60
C ILE A 32 -17.92 -4.35 9.01
N TRP A 33 -17.41 -5.53 8.62
CA TRP A 33 -16.04 -5.91 8.92
C TRP A 33 -15.02 -5.04 8.19
N GLY A 34 -15.27 -4.67 6.93
CA GLY A 34 -14.37 -3.78 6.18
C GLY A 34 -14.24 -2.41 6.85
N ILE A 35 -15.37 -1.78 7.18
CA ILE A 35 -15.39 -0.48 7.87
C ILE A 35 -14.78 -0.62 9.28
N GLY A 36 -15.17 -1.65 10.01
CA GLY A 36 -14.68 -1.93 11.37
C GLY A 36 -13.16 -2.08 11.40
N LEU A 37 -12.59 -2.86 10.48
CA LEU A 37 -11.16 -3.08 10.37
C LEU A 37 -10.40 -1.79 9.99
N GLN A 38 -10.96 -0.98 9.07
CA GLN A 38 -10.40 0.32 8.72
C GLN A 38 -10.35 1.28 9.92
N ILE A 39 -11.47 1.41 10.66
CA ILE A 39 -11.55 2.26 11.85
C ILE A 39 -10.63 1.72 12.95
N PHE A 40 -10.60 0.40 13.13
CA PHE A 40 -9.74 -0.27 14.11
C PHE A 40 -8.26 0.03 13.87
N PHE A 41 -7.76 -0.16 12.64
CA PHE A 41 -6.38 0.19 12.31
C PHE A 41 -6.11 1.69 12.46
N ALA A 42 -7.03 2.55 12.02
CA ALA A 42 -6.87 3.99 12.17
C ALA A 42 -6.74 4.42 13.63
N LEU A 43 -7.57 3.86 14.53
CA LEU A 43 -7.49 4.15 15.96
C LEU A 43 -6.21 3.58 16.58
N ILE A 44 -5.87 2.33 16.29
CA ILE A 44 -4.66 1.69 16.83
C ILE A 44 -3.41 2.48 16.45
N ILE A 45 -3.27 2.87 15.19
CA ILE A 45 -2.08 3.56 14.69
C ILE A 45 -2.02 5.01 15.19
N LEU A 46 -3.14 5.73 15.20
CA LEU A 46 -3.16 7.17 15.51
C LEU A 46 -3.30 7.50 17.00
N LYS A 47 -3.96 6.63 17.80
CA LYS A 47 -4.26 6.92 19.20
C LYS A 47 -3.32 6.27 20.19
N ILE A 48 -2.78 5.08 19.90
CA ILE A 48 -1.97 4.32 20.85
C ILE A 48 -0.51 4.77 20.72
N PRO A 49 0.08 5.46 21.72
CA PRO A 49 1.44 6.02 21.60
C PRO A 49 2.51 4.94 21.37
N PHE A 50 2.36 3.77 22.01
CA PHE A 50 3.23 2.63 21.80
C PHE A 50 3.25 2.17 20.34
N VAL A 51 2.07 2.04 19.72
CA VAL A 51 1.96 1.63 18.32
C VAL A 51 2.51 2.72 17.40
N LYS A 52 2.22 3.99 17.68
CA LYS A 52 2.78 5.13 16.95
C LYS A 52 4.31 5.13 16.97
N ALA A 53 4.93 4.77 18.11
CA ALA A 53 6.38 4.65 18.21
C ALA A 53 6.93 3.51 17.32
N GLN A 54 6.29 2.34 17.32
CA GLN A 54 6.65 1.24 16.42
C GLN A 54 6.49 1.63 14.93
N PHE A 55 5.43 2.36 14.60
CA PHE A 55 5.24 2.88 13.24
C PHE A 55 6.29 3.92 12.84
N SER A 56 6.83 4.68 13.80
CA SER A 56 7.91 5.64 13.52
C SER A 56 9.20 4.93 13.13
N PHE A 57 9.50 3.77 13.74
CA PHE A 57 10.62 2.93 13.30
C PHE A 57 10.44 2.43 11.86
N ILE A 58 9.22 2.01 11.50
CA ILE A 58 8.91 1.60 10.12
C ILE A 58 9.08 2.78 9.16
N ASP A 59 8.62 3.98 9.52
CA ASP A 59 8.80 5.21 8.74
C ASP A 59 10.29 5.54 8.52
N GLU A 60 11.12 5.43 9.56
CA GLU A 60 12.57 5.59 9.43
C GLU A 60 13.22 4.54 8.53
N LEU A 61 12.76 3.29 8.59
CA LEU A 61 13.22 2.23 7.68
C LEU A 61 12.89 2.58 6.22
N PHE A 62 11.67 3.06 5.94
CA PHE A 62 11.30 3.49 4.59
C PHE A 62 12.11 4.70 4.13
N LYS A 63 12.34 5.69 5.00
CA LYS A 63 13.23 6.83 4.70
C LYS A 63 14.65 6.38 4.37
N LYS A 64 15.17 5.38 5.09
CA LYS A 64 16.49 4.81 4.82
C LYS A 64 16.52 4.10 3.46
N LEU A 65 15.49 3.33 3.11
CA LEU A 65 15.37 2.74 1.78
C LEU A 65 15.30 3.80 0.67
N ILE A 66 14.56 4.88 0.89
CA ILE A 66 14.51 6.01 -0.05
C ILE A 66 15.89 6.64 -0.20
N SER A 67 16.65 6.80 0.89
CA SER A 67 18.01 7.36 0.84
C SER A 67 18.98 6.51 -0.01
N PHE A 68 18.81 5.19 -0.04
CA PHE A 68 19.58 4.32 -0.93
C PHE A 68 19.20 4.53 -2.40
N SER A 69 17.91 4.72 -2.67
CA SER A 69 17.45 5.10 -4.01
C SER A 69 17.97 6.47 -4.43
N ASP A 70 18.02 7.44 -3.51
CA ASP A 70 18.56 8.76 -3.79
C ASP A 70 20.06 8.70 -4.10
N ALA A 71 20.82 7.86 -3.38
CA ALA A 71 22.23 7.61 -3.68
C ALA A 71 22.43 7.01 -5.08
N GLY A 72 21.58 6.06 -5.48
CA GLY A 72 21.57 5.50 -6.84
C GLY A 72 21.20 6.53 -7.91
N SER A 73 20.23 7.41 -7.63
CA SER A 73 19.85 8.50 -8.54
C SER A 73 20.99 9.51 -8.70
N ASN A 74 21.63 9.93 -7.60
CA ASN A 74 22.79 10.80 -7.61
C ASN A 74 23.92 10.19 -8.48
N PHE A 75 24.19 8.89 -8.34
CA PHE A 75 25.19 8.21 -9.16
C PHE A 75 24.88 8.28 -10.67
N LEU A 76 23.62 8.15 -11.06
CA LEU A 76 23.20 8.13 -12.46
C LEU A 76 23.06 9.52 -13.09
N PHE A 77 22.63 10.52 -12.32
CA PHE A 77 22.14 11.79 -12.87
C PHE A 77 22.84 13.05 -12.30
N GLN A 78 23.61 12.94 -11.23
CA GLN A 78 24.35 14.09 -10.70
C GLN A 78 25.65 14.30 -11.49
N SER A 79 25.99 15.56 -11.80
CA SER A 79 27.32 15.88 -12.32
C SER A 79 28.36 15.82 -11.20
N PHE A 80 29.44 15.09 -11.44
CA PHE A 80 30.60 15.03 -10.54
C PHE A 80 31.61 16.16 -10.79
N VAL A 81 31.30 17.09 -11.71
CA VAL A 81 32.08 18.31 -11.90
C VAL A 81 31.83 19.25 -10.71
N PRO A 82 32.88 19.71 -9.99
CA PRO A 82 32.72 20.60 -8.84
C PRO A 82 31.92 21.86 -9.21
N GLY A 83 30.88 22.17 -8.43
CA GLY A 83 30.07 23.38 -8.58
C GLY A 83 28.91 23.31 -9.59
N VAL A 84 28.77 22.22 -10.36
CA VAL A 84 27.70 22.10 -11.37
C VAL A 84 26.47 21.33 -10.86
N GLY A 85 26.65 20.41 -9.89
CA GLY A 85 25.54 19.69 -9.26
C GLY A 85 24.64 18.96 -10.26
N TYR A 86 23.32 19.05 -10.09
CA TYR A 86 22.38 18.58 -11.11
C TYR A 86 22.24 19.62 -12.22
N HIS A 87 22.21 19.19 -13.48
CA HIS A 87 21.75 20.06 -14.57
C HIS A 87 20.33 20.56 -14.24
N GLU A 88 20.03 21.84 -14.48
CA GLU A 88 18.71 22.43 -14.16
C GLU A 88 17.54 21.63 -14.77
N ALA A 89 17.73 21.08 -15.97
CA ALA A 89 16.74 20.21 -16.63
C ALA A 89 16.48 18.88 -15.90
N MET A 90 17.42 18.41 -15.09
CA MET A 90 17.34 17.18 -14.29
C MET A 90 16.86 17.41 -12.86
N ILE A 91 16.74 18.66 -12.39
CA ILE A 91 16.08 19.01 -11.12
C ILE A 91 14.56 19.01 -11.31
N ASN A 92 14.03 17.93 -11.86
CA ASN A 92 12.61 17.78 -12.17
C ASN A 92 12.06 16.51 -11.54
N PHE A 93 10.75 16.51 -11.32
CA PHE A 93 10.03 15.43 -10.66
C PHE A 93 10.38 14.05 -11.22
N ALA A 94 10.54 13.93 -12.54
CA ALA A 94 10.88 12.67 -13.21
C ALA A 94 12.15 12.01 -12.65
N PHE A 95 13.24 12.76 -12.48
CA PHE A 95 14.54 12.22 -12.03
C PHE A 95 14.62 12.01 -10.52
N ARG A 96 13.64 12.48 -9.75
CA ARG A 96 13.52 12.20 -8.31
C ARG A 96 12.53 11.05 -8.04
N ALA A 97 11.41 11.00 -8.76
CA ALA A 97 10.36 10.02 -8.53
C ALA A 97 10.60 8.68 -9.24
N LEU A 98 11.09 8.69 -10.49
CA LEU A 98 11.25 7.46 -11.27
C LEU A 98 12.31 6.51 -10.68
N PRO A 99 13.50 6.96 -10.23
CA PRO A 99 14.50 6.07 -9.65
C PRO A 99 13.99 5.35 -8.40
N VAL A 100 13.22 6.03 -7.56
CA VAL A 100 12.56 5.43 -6.38
C VAL A 100 11.63 4.30 -6.80
N ILE A 101 10.80 4.51 -7.83
CA ILE A 101 9.91 3.47 -8.35
C ILE A 101 10.70 2.26 -8.88
N ILE A 102 11.80 2.48 -9.61
CA ILE A 102 12.65 1.41 -10.17
C ILE A 102 13.32 0.63 -9.03
N PHE A 103 13.90 1.33 -8.06
CA PHE A 103 14.54 0.72 -6.89
C PHE A 103 13.56 -0.16 -6.12
N PHE A 104 12.41 0.38 -5.70
CA PHE A 104 11.40 -0.40 -4.98
C PHE A 104 10.84 -1.55 -5.83
N SER A 105 10.70 -1.38 -7.15
CA SER A 105 10.28 -2.46 -8.05
C SER A 105 11.27 -3.63 -8.05
N SER A 106 12.58 -3.35 -8.08
CA SER A 106 13.62 -4.38 -7.98
C SER A 106 13.65 -5.05 -6.60
N LEU A 107 13.50 -4.28 -5.51
CA LEU A 107 13.46 -4.81 -4.14
C LEU A 107 12.27 -5.74 -3.94
N ILE A 108 11.09 -5.36 -4.44
CA ILE A 108 9.90 -6.21 -4.43
C ILE A 108 10.13 -7.47 -5.27
N ALA A 109 10.76 -7.37 -6.44
CA ALA A 109 11.04 -8.53 -7.28
C ALA A 109 11.97 -9.54 -6.58
N VAL A 110 13.02 -9.06 -5.91
CA VAL A 110 13.95 -9.89 -5.13
C VAL A 110 13.25 -10.55 -3.94
N THR A 111 12.48 -9.78 -3.16
CA THR A 111 11.73 -10.33 -2.01
C THR A 111 10.61 -11.29 -2.43
N TYR A 112 10.06 -11.11 -3.63
CA TYR A 112 9.14 -12.07 -4.26
C TYR A 112 9.87 -13.34 -4.67
N HIS A 113 11.07 -13.25 -5.23
CA HIS A 113 11.88 -14.44 -5.54
C HIS A 113 12.21 -15.26 -4.29
N PHE A 114 12.49 -14.59 -3.16
CA PHE A 114 12.73 -15.24 -1.87
C PHE A 114 11.48 -15.77 -1.15
N GLY A 115 10.28 -15.55 -1.68
CA GLY A 115 9.05 -16.06 -1.06
C GLY A 115 8.50 -15.21 0.11
N ILE A 116 9.15 -14.10 0.47
CA ILE A 116 8.77 -13.28 1.63
C ILE A 116 7.42 -12.60 1.41
N ILE A 117 7.22 -12.01 0.22
CA ILE A 117 5.96 -11.33 -0.12
C ILE A 117 4.81 -12.34 -0.15
N GLN A 118 5.03 -13.52 -0.71
CA GLN A 118 4.04 -14.60 -0.75
C GLN A 118 3.62 -15.04 0.64
N PHE A 119 4.59 -15.17 1.56
CA PHE A 119 4.31 -15.48 2.96
C PHE A 119 3.42 -14.39 3.60
N ILE A 120 3.79 -13.12 3.48
CA ILE A 120 3.03 -12.00 4.08
C ILE A 120 1.62 -11.92 3.47
N VAL A 121 1.51 -11.97 2.15
CA VAL A 121 0.23 -11.90 1.43
C VAL A 121 -0.69 -13.05 1.83
N LYS A 122 -0.17 -14.27 1.97
CA LYS A 122 -0.95 -15.43 2.42
C LYS A 122 -1.50 -15.23 3.84
N GLN A 123 -0.69 -14.69 4.75
CA GLN A 123 -1.14 -14.42 6.12
C GLN A 123 -2.24 -13.35 6.18
N VAL A 124 -2.07 -12.25 5.43
CA VAL A 124 -3.09 -11.20 5.32
C VAL A 124 -4.36 -11.76 4.70
N ALA A 125 -4.24 -12.55 3.63
CA ALA A 125 -5.38 -13.15 2.97
C ALA A 125 -6.15 -14.11 3.88
N GLN A 126 -5.45 -14.95 4.65
CA GLN A 126 -6.08 -15.85 5.62
C GLN A 126 -6.80 -15.09 6.74
N LEU A 127 -6.20 -14.00 7.24
CA LEU A 127 -6.83 -13.15 8.25
C LEU A 127 -8.12 -12.50 7.73
N MET A 128 -8.05 -11.91 6.53
CA MET A 128 -9.19 -11.29 5.87
C MET A 128 -10.28 -12.29 5.50
N GLN A 129 -9.91 -13.48 5.03
CA GLN A 129 -10.88 -14.53 4.68
C GLN A 129 -11.62 -15.02 5.93
N LYS A 130 -10.93 -15.15 7.06
CA LYS A 130 -11.54 -15.52 8.35
C LYS A 130 -12.48 -14.44 8.88
N SER A 131 -12.13 -13.16 8.78
CA SER A 131 -12.97 -12.07 9.28
C SER A 131 -14.15 -11.76 8.35
N MET A 132 -13.91 -11.59 7.05
CA MET A 132 -14.88 -11.08 6.07
C MET A 132 -15.67 -12.18 5.34
N LYS A 133 -15.25 -13.45 5.44
CA LYS A 133 -15.84 -14.62 4.74
C LYS A 133 -15.97 -14.44 3.22
N THR A 134 -15.08 -13.65 2.63
CA THR A 134 -14.95 -13.46 1.18
C THR A 134 -14.28 -14.66 0.52
N SER A 135 -14.37 -14.80 -0.80
CA SER A 135 -13.74 -15.94 -1.48
C SER A 135 -12.21 -15.87 -1.37
N GLY A 136 -11.55 -17.03 -1.40
CA GLY A 136 -10.08 -17.10 -1.30
C GLY A 136 -9.39 -16.30 -2.41
N ALA A 137 -9.90 -16.40 -3.65
CA ALA A 137 -9.35 -15.70 -4.81
C ALA A 137 -9.51 -14.17 -4.73
N GLU A 138 -10.68 -13.67 -4.29
CA GLU A 138 -10.89 -12.23 -4.06
C GLU A 138 -9.98 -11.71 -2.96
N THR A 139 -9.89 -12.45 -1.86
CA THR A 139 -9.13 -12.01 -0.69
C THR A 139 -7.63 -12.01 -0.96
N LEU A 140 -7.14 -13.02 -1.69
CA LEU A 140 -5.76 -13.09 -2.15
C LEU A 140 -5.43 -11.91 -3.09
N SER A 141 -6.35 -11.59 -4.02
CA SER A 141 -6.21 -10.43 -4.91
C SER A 141 -6.05 -9.12 -4.14
N VAL A 142 -6.94 -8.88 -3.19
CA VAL A 142 -6.96 -7.65 -2.39
C VAL A 142 -5.71 -7.57 -1.51
N SER A 143 -5.29 -8.69 -0.93
CA SER A 143 -4.09 -8.75 -0.08
C SER A 143 -2.80 -8.54 -0.89
N ALA A 144 -2.72 -9.11 -2.10
CA ALA A 144 -1.58 -8.92 -2.99
C ALA A 144 -1.45 -7.47 -3.49
N ASN A 145 -2.58 -6.80 -3.74
CA ASN A 145 -2.63 -5.40 -4.16
C ASN A 145 -1.98 -4.42 -3.18
N ILE A 146 -1.84 -4.80 -1.90
CA ILE A 146 -1.15 -3.98 -0.89
C ILE A 146 0.34 -3.79 -1.27
N PHE A 147 0.95 -4.79 -1.90
CA PHE A 147 2.39 -4.83 -2.18
C PHE A 147 2.72 -4.75 -3.67
N VAL A 148 1.89 -5.39 -4.48
CA VAL A 148 2.14 -5.53 -5.92
C VAL A 148 0.95 -4.89 -6.63
N GLY A 149 1.15 -3.67 -7.12
CA GLY A 149 0.07 -2.89 -7.74
C GLY A 149 -0.66 -3.63 -8.86
N LYS A 150 -1.85 -3.13 -9.22
CA LYS A 150 -2.86 -3.80 -10.07
C LYS A 150 -2.35 -4.45 -11.36
N LEU A 151 -1.25 -3.94 -11.95
CA LEU A 151 -0.66 -4.43 -13.20
C LEU A 151 0.03 -5.81 -13.09
N LYS A 152 0.36 -6.29 -11.89
CA LYS A 152 1.11 -7.54 -11.69
C LYS A 152 0.28 -8.68 -11.09
N LEU A 153 -0.99 -8.41 -10.77
CA LEU A 153 -1.93 -9.42 -10.23
C LEU A 153 -2.14 -10.63 -11.16
N PRO A 154 -2.23 -10.50 -12.51
CA PRO A 154 -2.49 -11.64 -13.38
C PRO A 154 -1.44 -12.76 -13.26
N PHE A 155 -0.17 -12.40 -13.02
CA PHE A 155 0.92 -13.37 -12.83
C PHE A 155 0.87 -14.10 -11.49
N LEU A 156 0.24 -13.52 -10.47
CA LEU A 156 0.13 -14.12 -9.13
C LEU A 156 -0.85 -15.30 -9.10
N TYR A 157 -1.92 -15.25 -9.89
CA TYR A 157 -2.94 -16.30 -9.95
C TYR A 157 -2.49 -17.57 -10.68
N VAL A 158 -1.44 -17.48 -11.50
CA VAL A 158 -0.96 -18.60 -12.34
C VAL A 158 0.09 -19.44 -11.61
N HIS A 159 0.69 -18.93 -10.53
CA HIS A 159 1.79 -19.56 -9.79
C HIS A 159 1.49 -19.84 -8.31
N LEU A 160 0.23 -19.74 -7.88
CA LEU A 160 -0.27 -20.11 -6.55
C LEU A 160 -1.46 -21.06 -6.68
#